data_AF-T0ZI74-F1
#
_entry.id   AF-T0ZI74-F1
#
_cell.length_a   1.000
_cell.length_b   1.000
_cell.length_c   1.000
_cell.angle_alpha   90.00
_cell.angle_beta   90.00
_cell.angle_gamma   90.00
#
_symmetry.space_group_name_H-M   'P 1'
#
loop_
_entity.id
_entity.type
_entity.pdbx_description
1 polymer ?
#
loop_
_entity_poly.entity_id
_entity_poly.type
_entity_poly.pdbx_seq_one_letter_code
_entity_poly.pdbx_strand_id
1 'polypeptide(L)'
;YPRTRPIIVKVGQTVRLRILNASPTLTHYVRLAGHRLRVTHSDGNPMPRDVTVDALRIGVAERYDAWFEVTRPGAWMLTSLMGQIHDHRQSVLIRTEDAAARLPEMPPPSLAGAELFTYRLAGAGMPLPPDEHAPFGPANVRRTLLLGGGTPGHRHWTIDGKIWPHTPKIDVRHGDRVLI
;
A
#
# COMPACT_ATOMS: atom_id res chain seq x y z
N TYR A 1 1.05 14.53 15.13
CA TYR A 1 1.44 14.61 16.56
C TYR A 1 1.73 16.08 16.92
N PRO A 2 1.48 16.58 18.15
CA PRO A 2 0.99 15.91 19.35
C PRO A 2 -0.54 15.83 19.49
N ARG A 3 -1.30 16.34 18.53
CA ARG A 3 -2.78 16.43 18.63
C ARG A 3 -3.54 15.12 18.31
N THR A 4 -2.85 14.00 18.18
CA THR A 4 -3.48 12.69 17.91
C THR A 4 -3.48 11.85 19.19
N ARG A 5 -4.59 11.15 19.46
CA ARG A 5 -4.67 10.23 20.59
C ARG A 5 -3.66 9.09 20.38
N PRO A 6 -2.82 8.76 21.38
CA PRO A 6 -1.88 7.65 21.25
C PRO A 6 -2.61 6.31 21.21
N ILE A 7 -2.03 5.36 20.47
CA ILE A 7 -2.40 3.95 20.52
C ILE A 7 -1.64 3.33 21.69
N ILE A 8 -2.37 2.79 22.66
CA ILE A 8 -1.79 2.16 23.84
C ILE A 8 -1.69 0.65 23.60
N VAL A 9 -0.50 0.10 23.84
CA VAL A 9 -0.18 -1.32 23.63
C VAL A 9 0.53 -1.90 24.86
N LYS A 10 0.68 -3.22 24.92
CA LYS A 10 1.38 -3.93 26.00
C LYS A 10 2.50 -4.79 25.43
N VAL A 11 3.55 -4.99 26.22
CA VAL A 11 4.64 -5.92 25.88
C VAL A 11 4.06 -7.33 25.68
N GLY A 12 4.55 -8.03 24.66
CA GLY A 12 4.06 -9.34 24.22
C GLY A 12 2.84 -9.29 23.30
N GLN A 13 2.26 -8.11 23.03
CA GLN A 13 1.17 -8.00 22.06
C GLN A 13 1.70 -8.01 20.63
N THR A 14 0.98 -8.72 19.76
CA THR A 14 1.08 -8.55 18.31
C THR A 14 -0.03 -7.63 17.83
N VAL A 15 0.32 -6.55 17.15
CA VAL A 15 -0.60 -5.51 16.71
C VAL A 15 -0.74 -5.56 15.20
N ARG A 16 -1.99 -5.62 14.71
CA ARG A 16 -2.32 -5.46 13.28
C ARG A 16 -2.61 -4.00 12.98
N LEU A 17 -1.95 -3.47 11.96
CA LEU A 17 -2.19 -2.18 11.37
C LEU A 17 -2.87 -2.38 10.02
N ARG A 18 -4.07 -1.79 9.86
CA ARG A 18 -4.70 -1.63 8.54
C ARG A 18 -4.40 -0.22 8.05
N ILE A 19 -3.61 -0.13 6.99
CA ILE A 19 -3.11 1.14 6.45
C ILE A 19 -3.72 1.31 5.07
N LEU A 20 -4.32 2.48 4.84
CA LEU A 20 -4.90 2.86 3.56
C LEU A 20 -4.31 4.19 3.12
N ASN A 21 -4.00 4.30 1.83
CA ASN A 21 -3.60 5.56 1.25
C ASN A 21 -4.77 6.21 0.49
N ALA A 22 -5.43 7.15 1.16
CA ALA A 22 -6.52 7.94 0.57
C ALA A 22 -6.02 9.19 -0.19
N SER A 23 -4.70 9.37 -0.34
CA SER A 23 -4.16 10.45 -1.15
C SER A 23 -4.55 10.26 -2.61
N PRO A 24 -4.94 11.33 -3.33
CA PRO A 24 -5.26 11.23 -4.76
C PRO A 24 -4.01 11.10 -5.64
N THR A 25 -2.82 11.46 -5.14
CA THR A 25 -1.64 11.64 -6.00
C THR A 25 -0.31 11.18 -5.39
N LEU A 26 -0.26 10.89 -4.09
CA LEU A 26 1.00 10.70 -3.39
C LEU A 26 1.18 9.26 -2.94
N THR A 27 2.36 8.72 -3.20
CA THR A 27 2.84 7.47 -2.60
C THR A 27 3.48 7.78 -1.25
N HIS A 28 3.15 6.99 -0.23
CA HIS A 28 3.69 7.14 1.12
C HIS A 28 4.64 5.99 1.46
N TYR A 29 5.59 6.25 2.35
CA TYR A 29 6.47 5.24 2.92
C TYR A 29 6.28 5.21 4.44
N VAL A 30 5.57 4.21 4.94
CA VAL A 30 5.20 4.12 6.35
C VAL A 30 6.24 3.33 7.13
N ARG A 31 6.78 3.93 8.20
CA ARG A 31 7.76 3.32 9.11
C ARG A 31 7.30 3.41 10.55
N LEU A 32 7.58 2.38 11.33
CA LEU A 32 7.43 2.39 12.78
C LEU A 32 8.81 2.41 13.42
N ALA A 33 9.09 3.40 14.28
CA ALA A 33 10.37 3.48 14.96
C ALA A 33 10.65 2.20 15.77
N GLY A 34 11.86 1.63 15.65
CA GLY A 34 12.27 0.45 16.41
C GLY A 34 11.61 -0.88 16.01
N HIS A 35 10.74 -0.90 14.98
CA HIS A 35 10.03 -2.11 14.54
C HIS A 35 10.10 -2.27 13.01
N ARG A 36 10.16 -3.53 12.58
CA ARG A 36 9.87 -3.93 11.20
C ARG A 36 8.40 -4.32 11.07
N LEU A 37 7.83 -4.15 9.89
CA LEU A 37 6.43 -4.45 9.60
C LEU A 37 6.34 -5.75 8.79
N ARG A 38 5.62 -6.75 9.30
CA ARG A 38 5.28 -7.97 8.55
C ARG A 38 3.97 -7.75 7.79
N VAL A 39 4.06 -7.48 6.50
CA VAL A 39 2.93 -7.29 5.59
C VAL A 39 2.35 -8.65 5.21
N THR A 40 1.03 -8.80 5.32
CA THR A 40 0.33 -10.09 5.15
C THR A 40 -0.83 -10.03 4.15
N HIS A 41 -1.45 -8.86 3.99
CA HIS A 41 -2.57 -8.68 3.06
C HIS A 41 -2.37 -7.44 2.20
N SER A 42 -2.83 -7.51 0.96
CA SER A 42 -2.96 -6.39 0.03
C SER A 42 -4.41 -6.29 -0.42
N ASP A 43 -5.00 -5.10 -0.32
CA ASP A 43 -6.39 -4.81 -0.65
C ASP A 43 -7.43 -5.75 -0.03
N GLY A 44 -7.17 -6.17 1.21
CA GLY A 44 -8.03 -7.05 1.99
C GLY A 44 -7.86 -8.54 1.67
N ASN A 45 -7.03 -8.90 0.69
CA ASN A 45 -6.75 -10.29 0.32
C ASN A 45 -5.41 -10.73 0.90
N PRO A 46 -5.30 -11.99 1.37
CA PRO A 46 -4.02 -12.54 1.80
C PRO A 46 -3.04 -12.54 0.62
N MET A 47 -1.79 -12.16 0.89
CA MET A 47 -0.73 -12.28 -0.09
C MET A 47 -0.23 -13.74 -0.12
N PRO A 48 0.34 -14.22 -1.24
CA PRO A 48 0.91 -15.57 -1.31
C PRO A 48 2.00 -15.84 -0.27
N ARG A 49 2.71 -14.79 0.14
CA ARG A 49 3.75 -14.85 1.17
C ARG A 49 3.79 -13.57 1.99
N ASP A 50 4.02 -13.72 3.29
CA ASP A 50 4.30 -12.61 4.20
C ASP A 50 5.66 -11.95 3.90
N VAL A 51 5.71 -10.62 3.95
CA VAL A 51 6.94 -9.85 3.70
C VAL A 51 7.23 -8.94 4.87
N THR A 52 8.40 -9.11 5.49
CA THR A 52 8.88 -8.22 6.55
C THR A 52 9.72 -7.09 5.95
N VAL A 53 9.38 -5.84 6.26
CA VAL A 53 9.98 -4.64 5.66
C VAL A 53 10.30 -3.58 6.71
N ASP A 54 11.26 -2.71 6.40
CA ASP A 54 11.59 -1.55 7.23
C ASP A 54 10.69 -0.35 6.94
N ALA A 55 10.16 -0.29 5.71
CA ALA A 55 9.18 0.69 5.30
C ALA A 55 8.15 0.08 4.32
N LEU A 56 6.87 0.29 4.63
CA LEU A 56 5.78 -0.05 3.72
C LEU A 56 5.62 1.08 2.70
N ARG A 57 6.03 0.83 1.46
CA ARG A 57 5.65 1.67 0.32
C ARG A 57 4.19 1.39 -0.02
N ILE A 58 3.35 2.42 0.03
CA ILE A 58 1.92 2.33 -0.25
C ILE A 58 1.54 3.37 -1.33
N GLY A 59 1.15 2.86 -2.50
CA GLY A 59 0.70 3.64 -3.65
C GLY A 59 -0.69 4.26 -3.42
N VAL A 60 -1.10 5.14 -4.34
CA VAL A 60 -2.43 5.76 -4.32
C VAL A 60 -3.52 4.68 -4.32
N ALA A 61 -4.53 4.83 -3.45
CA ALA A 61 -5.66 3.91 -3.30
C ALA A 61 -5.33 2.47 -2.83
N GLU A 62 -4.06 2.15 -2.57
CA GLU A 62 -3.68 0.85 -2.01
C GLU A 62 -4.06 0.73 -0.53
N ARG A 63 -4.27 -0.51 -0.08
CA ARG A 63 -4.48 -0.88 1.33
C ARG A 63 -3.62 -2.08 1.69
N TYR A 64 -3.06 -2.09 2.89
CA TYR A 64 -2.32 -3.24 3.40
C TYR A 64 -2.66 -3.53 4.85
N ASP A 65 -2.59 -4.81 5.21
CA ASP A 65 -2.53 -5.23 6.60
C ASP A 65 -1.12 -5.69 6.96
N ALA A 66 -0.53 -5.01 7.94
CA ALA A 66 0.81 -5.29 8.44
C ALA A 66 0.80 -5.51 9.96
N TRP A 67 1.77 -6.27 10.44
CA TRP A 67 1.88 -6.64 11.85
C TRP A 67 3.22 -6.21 12.42
N PHE A 68 3.23 -5.89 13.70
CA PHE A 68 4.45 -5.76 14.50
C PHE A 68 4.22 -6.33 15.89
N GLU A 69 5.30 -6.73 16.54
CA GLU A 69 5.30 -7.25 17.91
C GLU A 69 5.90 -6.22 18.87
N VAL A 70 5.25 -6.05 20.02
CA VAL A 70 5.72 -5.17 21.09
C VAL A 70 6.64 -5.96 22.00
N THR A 71 7.94 -5.93 21.72
CA THR A 71 8.93 -6.76 22.44
C THR A 71 9.52 -6.10 23.68
N ARG A 72 9.33 -4.79 23.85
CA ARG A 72 9.84 -4.02 25.00
C ARG A 72 8.94 -2.84 25.34
N PRO A 73 8.99 -2.31 26.56
CA PRO A 73 8.35 -1.03 26.86
C PRO A 73 8.93 0.13 26.05
N GLY A 74 8.08 1.07 25.62
CA GLY A 74 8.54 2.20 24.82
C GLY A 74 7.43 3.05 24.23
N ALA A 75 7.86 4.11 23.56
CA ALA A 75 7.02 5.04 22.82
C ALA A 75 7.66 5.22 21.43
N TRP A 76 6.89 5.01 20.38
CA TRP A 76 7.38 4.93 19.00
C TRP A 76 6.44 5.68 18.07
N MET A 77 7.02 6.40 17.11
CA MET A 77 6.26 7.06 16.07
C MET A 77 6.05 6.13 14.87
N LEU A 78 4.79 5.89 14.53
CA LEU A 78 4.39 5.43 13.20
C LEU A 78 4.30 6.65 12.31
N THR A 79 5.17 6.76 11.31
CA THR A 79 5.31 7.96 10.47
C THR A 79 5.24 7.60 9.00
N SER A 80 4.50 8.41 8.24
CA SER A 80 4.57 8.44 6.79
C SER A 80 5.67 9.39 6.32
N LEU A 81 6.60 8.88 5.52
CA LEU A 81 7.60 9.66 4.79
C LEU A 81 7.12 9.87 3.35
N MET A 82 7.26 11.10 2.83
CA MET A 82 6.80 11.49 1.50
C MET A 82 7.90 12.24 0.74
N GLY A 83 8.57 11.58 -0.20
CA GLY A 83 9.49 12.22 -1.17
C GLY A 83 10.35 13.37 -0.61
N GLN A 84 10.38 14.50 -1.32
CA GLN A 84 11.06 15.76 -0.97
C GLN A 84 10.19 16.73 -0.13
N ILE A 85 8.92 16.39 0.11
CA ILE A 85 8.00 17.21 0.93
C ILE A 85 8.02 16.58 2.33
N HIS A 86 9.08 16.91 3.06
CA HIS A 86 9.30 16.45 4.44
C HIS A 86 8.40 17.21 5.43
N ASP A 87 7.09 17.16 5.24
CA ASP A 87 6.20 17.52 6.34
C ASP A 87 6.08 16.31 7.27
N HIS A 88 6.95 16.27 8.29
CA HIS A 88 7.01 15.25 9.35
C HIS A 88 5.72 15.13 10.21
N ARG A 89 4.58 15.64 9.74
CA ARG A 89 3.33 15.78 10.51
C ARG A 89 2.38 14.59 10.39
N GLN A 90 2.55 13.70 9.42
CA GLN A 90 1.75 12.49 9.30
C GLN A 90 2.31 11.36 10.16
N SER A 91 2.09 11.50 11.48
CA SER A 91 2.52 10.50 12.46
C SER A 91 1.51 10.27 13.58
N VAL A 92 1.47 9.02 14.04
CA VAL A 92 0.70 8.56 15.19
C VAL A 92 1.65 8.00 16.24
N LEU A 93 1.41 8.35 17.51
CA LEU A 93 2.15 7.82 18.64
C LEU A 93 1.59 6.44 19.03
N ILE A 94 2.46 5.44 19.07
CA ILE A 94 2.19 4.13 19.67
C ILE A 94 3.05 4.03 20.92
N ARG A 95 2.49 3.66 22.08
CA ARG A 95 3.28 3.52 23.30
C ARG A 95 2.73 2.48 24.25
N THR A 96 3.59 1.97 25.12
CA THR A 96 3.15 1.22 26.29
C THR A 96 2.61 2.14 27.39
N GLU A 97 1.80 1.58 28.30
CA GLU A 97 1.21 2.32 29.42
C GLU A 97 2.28 2.99 30.29
N ASP A 98 3.34 2.25 30.61
CA ASP A 98 4.50 2.66 31.42
C ASP A 98 5.46 3.63 30.71
N ALA A 99 5.24 3.90 29.41
CA ALA A 99 6.03 4.85 28.62
C ALA A 99 5.35 6.22 28.44
N ALA A 100 4.34 6.55 29.27
CA ALA A 100 3.56 7.79 29.13
C ALA A 100 4.39 9.09 29.13
N ALA A 101 5.46 9.15 29.93
CA ALA A 101 6.35 10.31 30.04
C ALA A 101 7.58 10.22 29.13
N ARG A 102 7.75 9.14 28.36
CA ARG A 102 8.94 8.96 27.50
C ARG A 102 8.77 9.76 26.21
N LEU A 103 9.87 10.40 25.78
CA LEU A 103 9.95 10.96 24.43
C LEU A 103 9.84 9.82 23.41
N PRO A 104 9.00 9.97 22.37
CA PRO A 104 8.82 8.90 21.41
C PRO A 104 10.01 8.81 20.47
N GLU A 105 10.44 7.58 20.19
CA GLU A 105 11.45 7.27 19.19
C GLU A 105 10.92 7.62 17.79
N MET A 106 11.76 8.26 16.99
CA MET A 106 11.46 8.61 15.60
C MET A 106 12.08 7.58 14.66
N PRO A 107 11.39 7.16 13.58
CA PRO A 107 12.02 6.35 12.55
C PRO A 107 13.10 7.17 11.82
N PRO A 108 14.14 6.53 11.25
CA PRO A 108 15.12 7.24 10.45
C PRO A 108 14.45 8.03 9.31
N PRO A 109 14.82 9.30 9.09
CA PRO A 109 14.14 10.19 8.14
C PRO A 109 14.44 9.83 6.68
N SER A 110 15.51 9.07 6.44
CA SER A 110 15.93 8.60 5.12
C SER A 110 15.47 7.16 4.88
N LEU A 111 15.17 6.85 3.61
CA LEU A 111 14.93 5.49 3.12
C LEU A 111 16.20 4.80 2.64
N ALA A 112 17.36 5.46 2.70
CA ALA A 112 18.63 4.86 2.29
C ALA A 112 18.91 3.58 3.08
N GLY A 113 19.13 2.47 2.36
CA GLY A 113 19.39 1.15 2.94
C GLY A 113 18.16 0.46 3.55
N ALA A 114 16.98 1.06 3.51
CA ALA A 114 15.76 0.43 4.05
C ALA A 114 15.22 -0.64 3.09
N GLU A 115 14.83 -1.79 3.63
CA GLU A 115 14.09 -2.79 2.86
C GLU A 115 12.63 -2.33 2.66
N LEU A 116 12.28 -2.06 1.40
CA LEU A 116 10.96 -1.57 1.01
C LEU A 116 10.05 -2.70 0.56
N PHE A 117 8.77 -2.57 0.87
CA PHE A 117 7.76 -3.45 0.29
C PHE A 117 7.71 -3.32 -1.24
N THR A 118 7.65 -4.46 -1.92
CA THR A 118 7.34 -4.54 -3.35
C THR A 118 6.46 -5.76 -3.62
N TYR A 119 5.59 -5.68 -4.63
CA TYR A 119 4.81 -6.82 -5.09
C TYR A 119 5.67 -8.03 -5.49
N ARG A 120 6.92 -7.79 -5.92
CA ARG A 120 7.87 -8.87 -6.23
C ARG A 120 8.27 -9.68 -4.99
N LEU A 121 8.35 -9.05 -3.82
CA LEU A 121 8.66 -9.74 -2.57
C LEU A 121 7.46 -10.55 -2.07
N ALA A 122 6.24 -10.03 -2.30
CA ALA A 122 5.00 -10.67 -1.87
C ALA A 122 4.51 -11.76 -2.83
N GLY A 123 4.86 -11.65 -4.12
CA GLY A 123 4.57 -12.64 -5.14
C GLY A 123 5.70 -13.64 -5.33
N ALA A 124 5.39 -14.81 -5.87
CA ALA A 124 6.39 -15.77 -6.32
C ALA A 124 7.06 -15.37 -7.66
N GLY A 125 6.68 -14.22 -8.25
CA GLY A 125 7.04 -13.87 -9.63
C GLY A 125 6.40 -14.78 -10.68
N MET A 126 5.51 -15.69 -10.26
CA MET A 126 4.76 -16.58 -11.13
C MET A 126 3.65 -15.76 -11.80
N PRO A 127 3.64 -15.66 -13.14
CA PRO A 127 2.45 -15.22 -13.85
C PRO A 127 1.28 -16.10 -13.42
N LEU A 128 0.10 -15.50 -13.21
CA LEU A 128 -1.11 -16.29 -13.05
C LEU A 128 -1.24 -17.21 -14.27
N PRO A 129 -1.54 -18.50 -14.07
CA PRO A 129 -1.86 -19.39 -15.17
C PRO A 129 -2.92 -18.76 -16.10
N PRO A 130 -2.80 -18.87 -17.44
CA PRO A 130 -3.71 -18.25 -18.39
C PRO A 130 -5.21 -18.55 -18.16
N ASP A 131 -5.48 -19.71 -17.55
CA ASP A 131 -6.76 -20.26 -17.14
C ASP A 131 -7.29 -19.69 -15.81
N GLU A 132 -6.44 -19.24 -14.90
CA GLU A 132 -6.85 -18.54 -13.66
C GLU A 132 -7.35 -17.12 -13.92
N HIS A 133 -6.99 -16.52 -15.06
CA HIS A 133 -7.57 -15.25 -15.52
C HIS A 133 -9.04 -15.36 -15.97
N ALA A 134 -9.59 -16.56 -15.98
CA ALA A 134 -10.88 -16.86 -16.56
C ALA A 134 -11.75 -17.68 -15.58
N PRO A 135 -12.11 -17.13 -14.40
CA PRO A 135 -12.96 -17.83 -13.42
C PRO A 135 -14.34 -18.19 -14.01
N PHE A 136 -14.71 -17.56 -15.12
CA PHE A 136 -15.94 -17.82 -15.87
C PHE A 136 -15.70 -18.59 -17.18
N GLY A 137 -14.55 -19.27 -17.34
CA GLY A 137 -14.15 -19.93 -18.58
C GLY A 137 -13.66 -18.97 -19.66
N PRO A 138 -13.23 -19.48 -20.84
CA PRO A 138 -12.57 -18.69 -21.86
C PRO A 138 -13.47 -17.54 -22.34
N ALA A 139 -12.87 -16.35 -22.48
CA ALA A 139 -13.56 -15.17 -22.98
C ALA A 139 -13.67 -15.21 -24.52
N ASN A 140 -14.84 -14.83 -25.04
CA ASN A 140 -15.07 -14.61 -26.46
C ASN A 140 -14.41 -13.32 -26.95
N VAL A 141 -14.36 -12.30 -26.08
CA VAL A 141 -13.74 -11.01 -26.34
C VAL A 141 -12.71 -10.72 -25.24
N ARG A 142 -11.45 -10.52 -25.64
CA ARG A 142 -10.35 -10.11 -24.75
C ARG A 142 -9.86 -8.72 -25.15
N ARG A 143 -9.80 -7.81 -24.19
CA ARG A 143 -9.19 -6.49 -24.33
C ARG A 143 -8.28 -6.23 -23.14
N THR A 144 -7.22 -5.47 -23.38
CA THR A 144 -6.40 -4.87 -22.32
C THR A 144 -6.55 -3.38 -22.49
N LEU A 145 -6.99 -2.70 -21.44
CA LEU A 145 -7.15 -1.25 -21.46
C LEU A 145 -5.95 -0.59 -20.81
N LEU A 146 -5.17 0.15 -21.60
CA LEU A 146 -4.09 0.96 -21.05
C LEU A 146 -4.64 2.32 -20.63
N LEU A 147 -4.67 2.54 -19.31
CA LEU A 147 -5.00 3.86 -18.77
C LEU A 147 -3.79 4.80 -18.90
N GLY A 148 -4.00 5.95 -19.53
CA GLY A 148 -3.00 6.99 -19.71
C GLY A 148 -3.48 8.36 -19.21
N GLY A 149 -2.55 9.31 -19.15
CA GLY A 149 -2.79 10.67 -18.64
C GLY A 149 -2.09 10.93 -17.32
N GLY A 150 -2.49 12.00 -16.63
CA GLY A 150 -1.88 12.40 -15.35
C GLY A 150 -0.53 13.14 -15.46
N THR A 151 -0.05 13.43 -16.67
CA THR A 151 1.12 14.29 -16.87
C THR A 151 0.79 15.73 -16.45
N PRO A 152 1.63 16.40 -15.65
CA PRO A 152 1.43 17.80 -15.29
C PRO A 152 1.19 18.68 -16.53
N GLY A 153 0.13 19.48 -16.52
CA GLY A 153 -0.25 20.36 -17.64
C GLY A 153 -1.17 19.72 -18.69
N HIS A 154 -1.38 18.40 -18.67
CA HIS A 154 -2.32 17.72 -19.55
C HIS A 154 -3.65 17.47 -18.84
N ARG A 155 -4.76 17.92 -19.44
CA ARG A 155 -6.12 17.84 -18.85
C ARG A 155 -6.91 16.61 -19.29
N HIS A 156 -6.28 15.67 -19.97
CA HIS A 156 -6.98 14.54 -20.58
C HIS A 156 -6.44 13.22 -20.06
N TRP A 157 -7.38 12.33 -19.78
CA TRP A 157 -7.14 10.93 -19.45
C TRP A 157 -7.51 10.10 -20.66
N THR A 158 -6.72 9.08 -20.94
CA THR A 158 -6.84 8.28 -22.15
C THR A 158 -7.02 6.81 -21.82
N ILE A 159 -7.69 6.11 -22.72
CA ILE A 159 -7.70 4.65 -22.80
C ILE A 159 -7.07 4.30 -24.14
N ASP A 160 -6.02 3.48 -24.12
CA ASP A 160 -5.23 3.09 -25.29
C ASP A 160 -4.73 4.32 -26.08
N GLY A 161 -4.33 5.36 -25.34
CA GLY A 161 -3.84 6.62 -25.91
C GLY A 161 -4.90 7.53 -26.54
N LYS A 162 -6.19 7.17 -26.48
CA LYS A 162 -7.29 7.93 -27.11
C LYS A 162 -8.30 8.46 -26.09
N ILE A 163 -9.01 9.51 -26.49
CA ILE A 163 -10.10 10.15 -25.73
C ILE A 163 -11.42 9.83 -26.42
N TRP A 164 -12.50 9.64 -25.66
CA TRP A 164 -13.86 9.49 -26.19
C TRP A 164 -14.24 10.71 -27.07
N PRO A 165 -14.87 10.54 -28.26
CA PRO A 165 -15.42 9.29 -28.84
C PRO A 165 -14.45 8.47 -29.71
N HIS A 166 -13.16 8.77 -29.69
CA HIS A 166 -12.16 8.12 -30.54
C HIS A 166 -11.53 6.87 -29.92
N THR A 167 -11.84 6.56 -28.65
CA THR A 167 -11.45 5.30 -27.99
C THR A 167 -11.95 4.09 -28.79
N PRO A 168 -11.16 3.02 -28.96
CA PRO A 168 -11.62 1.83 -29.67
C PRO A 168 -12.92 1.29 -29.05
N LYS A 169 -13.89 0.94 -29.90
CA LYS A 169 -15.13 0.29 -29.45
C LYS A 169 -14.83 -1.15 -29.06
N ILE A 170 -15.52 -1.61 -28.02
CA ILE A 170 -15.55 -3.04 -27.66
C ILE A 170 -16.89 -3.57 -28.17
N ASP A 171 -16.88 -4.10 -29.40
CA ASP A 171 -18.06 -4.72 -30.00
C ASP A 171 -18.28 -6.11 -29.40
N VAL A 172 -19.49 -6.37 -28.91
CA VAL A 172 -19.88 -7.62 -28.25
C VAL A 172 -21.19 -8.14 -28.81
N ARG A 173 -21.39 -9.45 -28.77
CA ARG A 173 -22.64 -10.14 -29.13
C ARG A 173 -23.35 -10.63 -27.88
N HIS A 174 -24.67 -10.82 -27.98
CA HIS A 174 -25.43 -11.47 -26.91
C HIS A 174 -24.85 -12.86 -26.63
N GLY A 175 -24.48 -13.12 -25.37
CA GLY A 175 -23.86 -14.37 -24.94
C GLY A 175 -22.33 -14.34 -24.89
N ASP A 176 -21.67 -13.26 -25.33
CA ASP A 176 -20.21 -13.15 -25.21
C ASP A 176 -19.79 -13.03 -23.74
N ARG A 177 -18.78 -13.82 -23.37
CA ARG A 177 -17.98 -13.61 -22.15
C ARG A 177 -16.85 -12.64 -22.50
N VAL A 178 -16.80 -11.52 -21.78
CA VAL A 178 -15.85 -10.44 -22.05
C VAL A 178 -14.86 -10.34 -20.89
N LEU A 179 -13.57 -10.37 -21.23
CA LEU A 179 -12.47 -10.10 -20.30
C LEU A 179 -11.80 -8.79 -20.72
N ILE A 180 -11.76 -7.82 -19.80
CA ILE A 180 -11.21 -6.47 -19.98
C ILE A 180 -10.14 -6.23 -18.91
#